data_AF-A0A059CFT9-F1
#
_entry.id   AF-A0A059CFT9-F1
#
_cell.length_a   1.000
_cell.length_b   1.000
_cell.length_c   1.000
_cell.angle_alpha   90.00
_cell.angle_beta   90.00
_cell.angle_gamma   90.00
#
_symmetry.space_group_name_H-M   'P 1'
#
loop_
_entity.id
_entity.type
_entity.pdbx_description
1 polymer ?
#
loop_
_entity_poly.entity_id
_entity_poly.type
_entity_poly.pdbx_seq_one_letter_code
_entity_poly.pdbx_strand_id
1 'polypeptide(L)'
;EVESTSSERFATISSLAHAMVQERLDQMIRERQEARHRLERMRRQRGGGERRFVVMVAMEKSSHDPREDFRESMVEMITVNKIDDPKDLRRLLNYYLSMNSDEYRGLILEVFHD
;
A
#
# COMPACT_ATOMS: atom_id res chain seq x y z
N GLU A 1 28.61 60.66 22.16
CA GLU A 1 27.74 60.15 21.07
C GLU A 1 28.17 58.75 20.58
N VAL A 2 28.34 57.78 21.48
CA VAL A 2 28.82 56.43 21.11
C VAL A 2 27.79 55.30 21.31
N GLU A 3 26.59 55.61 21.80
CA GLU A 3 25.52 54.62 22.00
C GLU A 3 24.69 54.37 20.73
N SER A 4 24.38 55.40 19.93
CA SER A 4 23.54 55.24 18.72
C SER A 4 24.18 54.35 17.64
N THR A 5 25.50 54.43 17.45
CA THR A 5 26.23 53.62 16.46
C THR A 5 26.33 52.14 16.85
N SER A 6 26.25 51.80 18.14
CA SER A 6 26.23 50.43 18.62
C SER A 6 24.86 49.80 18.35
N SER A 7 23.79 50.49 18.74
CA SER A 7 22.40 50.04 18.63
C SER A 7 21.96 49.72 17.19
N GLU A 8 22.33 50.57 16.21
CA GLU A 8 22.00 50.32 14.79
C GLU A 8 22.70 49.10 14.21
N ARG A 9 23.95 48.83 14.61
CA ARG A 9 24.66 47.60 14.21
C ARG A 9 24.01 46.36 14.83
N PHE A 10 23.63 46.41 16.11
CA PHE A 10 22.93 45.31 16.78
C PHE A 10 21.54 45.05 16.19
N ALA A 11 20.78 46.09 15.82
CA ALA A 11 19.50 45.96 15.15
C ALA A 11 19.61 45.33 13.75
N THR A 12 20.66 45.69 13.00
CA THR A 12 20.91 45.14 11.65
C THR A 12 21.40 43.68 11.71
N ILE A 13 22.26 43.35 12.67
CA ILE A 13 22.72 41.96 12.91
C ILE A 13 21.55 41.08 13.40
N SER A 14 20.70 41.61 14.28
CA SER A 14 19.49 40.92 14.75
C SER A 14 18.48 40.70 13.63
N SER A 15 18.33 41.68 12.72
CA SER A 15 17.50 41.56 11.52
C SER A 15 18.01 40.49 10.55
N LEU A 16 19.33 40.45 10.29
CA LEU A 16 19.94 39.42 9.44
C LEU A 16 19.82 38.03 10.06
N ALA A 17 20.10 37.89 11.36
CA ALA A 17 19.94 36.63 12.08
C ALA A 17 18.48 36.14 12.07
N HIS A 18 17.52 37.05 12.26
CA HIS A 18 16.09 36.72 12.19
C HIS A 18 15.69 36.27 10.78
N ALA A 19 16.15 36.97 9.73
CA ALA A 19 15.89 36.58 8.34
C ALA A 19 16.47 35.20 7.99
N MET A 20 17.68 34.88 8.44
CA MET A 20 18.31 33.57 8.23
C MET A 20 17.56 32.45 8.96
N VAL A 21 17.08 32.70 10.18
CA VAL A 21 16.25 31.74 10.93
C VAL A 21 14.91 31.52 10.21
N GLN A 22 14.30 32.59 9.72
CA GLN A 22 13.03 32.53 9.01
C GLN A 22 13.15 31.73 7.71
N GLU A 23 14.18 32.00 6.90
CA GLU A 23 14.47 31.25 5.68
C GLU A 23 14.69 29.76 5.96
N ARG A 24 15.43 29.45 7.03
CA ARG A 24 15.71 28.07 7.43
C ARG A 24 14.45 27.35 7.94
N LEU A 25 13.57 28.04 8.66
CA LEU A 25 12.27 27.51 9.08
C LEU A 25 11.39 27.21 7.86
N ASP A 26 11.32 28.12 6.90
CA ASP A 26 10.55 27.93 5.67
C ASP A 26 11.08 26.75 4.85
N GLN A 27 12.41 26.59 4.79
CA GLN A 27 13.04 25.44 4.15
C GLN A 27 12.64 24.12 4.82
N MET A 28 12.70 24.05 6.15
CA MET A 28 12.29 22.84 6.89
C MET A 28 10.79 22.54 6.72
N ILE A 29 9.93 23.56 6.66
CA ILE A 29 8.49 23.39 6.43
C ILE A 29 8.26 22.77 5.04
N ARG A 30 8.91 23.30 4.00
CA ARG A 30 8.81 22.78 2.63
C ARG A 30 9.26 21.32 2.55
N GLU A 31 10.45 21.01 3.06
CA GLU A 31 10.99 19.63 3.06
C GLU A 31 10.07 18.64 3.78
N ARG A 32 9.48 19.06 4.91
CA ARG A 32 8.55 18.23 5.68
C ARG A 32 7.24 18.00 4.94
N GLN A 33 6.73 19.00 4.24
CA GLN A 33 5.53 18.87 3.40
C GLN A 33 5.79 17.96 2.19
N GLU A 34 6.93 18.09 1.54
CA GLU A 34 7.32 17.20 0.44
C GLU A 34 7.46 15.74 0.90
N ALA A 35 8.12 15.51 2.04
CA ALA A 35 8.26 14.17 2.61
C ALA A 35 6.89 13.53 2.91
N ARG A 36 5.94 14.31 3.44
CA ARG A 36 4.56 13.87 3.66
C ARG A 36 3.85 13.55 2.35
N HIS A 37 3.94 14.42 1.34
CA HIS A 37 3.37 14.16 0.02
C HIS A 37 3.95 12.93 -0.65
N ARG A 38 5.28 12.70 -0.53
CA ARG A 38 5.94 11.48 -1.01
C ARG A 38 5.35 10.24 -0.35
N LEU A 39 5.20 10.24 0.97
CA LEU A 39 4.59 9.13 1.71
C LEU A 39 3.12 8.90 1.34
N GLU A 40 2.33 9.96 1.18
CA GLU A 40 0.92 9.84 0.78
C GLU A 40 0.78 9.29 -0.64
N ARG A 41 1.64 9.70 -1.58
CA ARG A 41 1.69 9.12 -2.92
C ARG A 41 2.03 7.63 -2.87
N MET A 42 3.00 7.23 -2.03
CA MET A 42 3.31 5.82 -1.80
C MET A 42 2.16 5.04 -1.16
N ARG A 43 1.42 5.64 -0.21
CA ARG A 43 0.24 5.02 0.40
C ARG A 43 -0.91 4.89 -0.60
N ARG A 44 -1.15 5.88 -1.45
CA ARG A 44 -2.15 5.80 -2.53
C ARG A 44 -1.79 4.72 -3.54
N GLN A 45 -0.52 4.59 -3.92
CA GLN A 45 -0.06 3.48 -4.78
C GLN A 45 -0.20 2.12 -4.09
N ARG A 46 0.06 2.02 -2.78
CA ARG A 46 -0.10 0.76 -2.03
C ARG A 46 -1.54 0.41 -1.68
N GLY A 47 -2.42 1.39 -1.54
CA GLY A 47 -3.80 1.27 -1.07
C GLY A 47 -4.87 1.48 -2.15
N GLY A 48 -4.48 1.66 -3.41
CA GLY A 48 -5.38 1.95 -4.54
C GLY A 48 -6.13 0.75 -5.11
N GLY A 49 -6.02 -0.44 -4.51
CA GLY A 49 -6.94 -1.53 -4.80
C GLY A 49 -8.23 -1.28 -4.03
N GLU A 50 -9.23 -0.66 -4.67
CA GLU A 50 -10.61 -0.74 -4.21
C GLU A 50 -10.89 -2.20 -3.80
N ARG A 51 -11.42 -2.43 -2.60
CA ARG A 51 -11.78 -3.78 -2.16
C ARG A 51 -12.91 -4.26 -3.08
N ARG A 52 -12.57 -4.89 -4.21
CA ARG A 52 -13.52 -5.64 -5.02
C ARG A 52 -14.05 -6.76 -4.15
N PHE A 53 -15.32 -6.71 -3.81
CA PHE A 53 -15.97 -7.76 -3.05
C PHE A 53 -16.39 -8.85 -4.02
N VAL A 54 -15.69 -9.98 -4.00
CA VAL A 54 -16.08 -11.19 -4.73
C VAL A 54 -16.89 -12.06 -3.77
N VAL A 55 -18.13 -12.37 -4.14
CA VAL A 55 -18.96 -13.33 -3.42
C VAL A 55 -18.68 -14.70 -4.01
N MET A 56 -18.18 -15.63 -3.19
CA MET A 56 -17.93 -17.02 -3.58
C MET A 56 -18.89 -17.94 -2.85
N VAL A 57 -19.45 -18.89 -3.59
CA VAL A 57 -20.32 -19.94 -3.05
C VAL A 57 -19.60 -21.27 -3.25
N ALA A 58 -19.14 -21.86 -2.14
CA ALA A 58 -18.63 -23.22 -2.14
C ALA A 58 -19.80 -24.19 -1.94
N MET A 59 -19.87 -25.22 -2.76
CA MET A 59 -20.79 -26.34 -2.58
C MET A 59 -19.95 -27.58 -2.30
N GLU A 60 -20.37 -28.39 -1.34
CA GLU A 60 -19.74 -29.69 -1.08
C GLU A 60 -19.93 -30.56 -2.32
N LYS A 61 -18.81 -30.86 -2.99
CA LYS A 61 -18.77 -31.74 -4.15
C LYS A 61 -17.92 -32.95 -3.81
N SER A 62 -18.48 -34.14 -3.95
CA SER A 62 -17.71 -35.37 -4.05
C SER A 62 -17.22 -35.51 -5.50
N SER A 63 -15.99 -35.07 -5.77
CA SER A 63 -15.39 -35.18 -7.09
C SER A 63 -14.53 -36.44 -7.24
N HIS A 64 -14.47 -36.95 -8.47
CA HIS A 64 -13.57 -38.03 -8.85
C HIS A 64 -12.17 -37.51 -9.21
N ASP A 65 -12.04 -36.23 -9.58
CA ASP A 65 -10.76 -35.56 -9.83
C ASP A 65 -10.74 -34.16 -9.21
N PRO A 66 -10.46 -34.06 -7.89
CA PRO A 66 -10.38 -32.77 -7.22
C PRO A 66 -9.29 -31.85 -7.77
N ARG A 67 -8.25 -32.39 -8.43
CA ARG A 67 -7.14 -31.57 -8.96
C ARG A 67 -7.64 -30.70 -10.12
N GLU A 68 -8.26 -31.33 -11.11
CA GLU A 68 -8.81 -30.61 -12.26
C GLU A 68 -9.96 -29.70 -11.86
N ASP A 69 -10.82 -30.11 -10.92
CA ASP A 69 -11.89 -29.24 -10.41
C ASP A 69 -11.37 -27.95 -9.77
N PHE A 70 -10.31 -28.02 -8.95
CA PHE A 70 -9.69 -26.82 -8.40
C PHE A 70 -9.06 -25.97 -9.50
N ARG A 71 -8.42 -26.59 -10.49
CA ARG A 71 -7.79 -25.88 -11.61
C ARG A 71 -8.82 -25.09 -12.40
N GLU A 72 -9.89 -25.76 -12.85
CA GLU A 72 -10.96 -25.13 -13.61
C GLU A 72 -11.62 -24.00 -12.82
N SER A 73 -11.92 -24.24 -11.54
CA SER A 73 -12.54 -23.24 -10.67
C SER A 73 -11.65 -22.01 -10.45
N MET A 74 -10.34 -22.21 -10.23
CA MET A 74 -9.40 -21.09 -10.06
C MET A 74 -9.25 -20.28 -11.35
N VAL A 75 -9.13 -20.95 -12.50
CA VAL A 75 -9.03 -20.30 -13.81
C VAL A 75 -10.29 -19.49 -14.11
N GLU A 76 -11.46 -20.04 -13.82
CA GLU A 76 -12.73 -19.33 -13.95
C GLU A 76 -12.77 -18.09 -13.05
N MET A 77 -12.43 -18.23 -11.76
CA MET A 77 -12.41 -17.10 -10.82
C MET A 77 -11.45 -15.99 -11.25
N ILE A 78 -10.26 -16.34 -11.74
CA ILE A 78 -9.26 -15.38 -12.24
C ILE A 78 -9.78 -14.67 -13.48
N THR A 79 -10.31 -15.43 -14.44
CA THR A 79 -10.75 -14.90 -15.74
C THR A 79 -11.99 -14.04 -15.62
N VAL A 80 -13.03 -14.53 -14.93
CA VAL A 80 -14.33 -13.84 -14.78
C VAL A 80 -14.18 -12.57 -13.96
N ASN A 81 -13.41 -12.61 -12.86
CA ASN A 81 -13.21 -11.44 -12.00
C ASN A 81 -12.05 -10.54 -12.45
N LYS A 82 -11.35 -10.92 -13.54
CA LYS A 82 -10.19 -10.21 -14.10
C LYS A 82 -9.15 -9.92 -13.01
N ILE A 83 -8.76 -10.98 -12.31
CA ILE A 83 -7.76 -10.90 -11.24
C ILE A 83 -6.38 -10.89 -11.90
N ASP A 84 -5.67 -9.77 -11.79
CA ASP A 84 -4.33 -9.56 -12.34
C ASP A 84 -3.32 -9.06 -11.29
N ASP A 85 -3.80 -8.50 -10.16
CA ASP A 85 -2.94 -8.04 -9.07
C ASP A 85 -2.50 -9.20 -8.14
N PRO A 86 -1.20 -9.30 -7.80
CA PRO A 86 -0.69 -10.33 -6.89
C PRO A 86 -1.38 -10.40 -5.52
N LYS A 87 -1.90 -9.28 -4.99
CA LYS A 87 -2.61 -9.28 -3.71
C LYS A 87 -3.98 -9.95 -3.84
N ASP A 88 -4.65 -9.77 -4.98
CA ASP A 88 -5.95 -10.37 -5.22
C ASP A 88 -5.83 -11.86 -5.56
N LEU A 89 -4.77 -12.28 -6.25
CA LEU A 89 -4.40 -13.70 -6.38
C LEU A 89 -4.13 -14.34 -5.00
N ARG A 90 -3.38 -13.67 -4.13
CA ARG A 90 -3.13 -14.16 -2.77
C ARG A 90 -4.42 -14.26 -1.95
N ARG A 91 -5.35 -13.32 -2.13
CA ARG A 91 -6.68 -13.40 -1.49
C ARG A 91 -7.46 -14.60 -2.00
N LEU A 92 -7.51 -14.81 -3.31
CA LEU A 92 -8.17 -15.97 -3.93
C LEU A 92 -7.66 -17.28 -3.32
N LEU A 93 -6.33 -17.46 -3.25
CA LEU A 93 -5.73 -18.64 -2.63
C LEU A 93 -6.15 -18.80 -1.16
N ASN A 94 -6.09 -17.73 -0.37
CA ASN A 94 -6.52 -17.78 1.03
C ASN A 94 -7.99 -18.19 1.18
N TYR A 95 -8.86 -17.79 0.25
CA TYR A 95 -10.26 -18.20 0.26
C TYR A 95 -10.42 -19.70 0.02
N TYR A 96 -9.73 -20.28 -0.97
CA TYR A 96 -9.76 -21.74 -1.16
C TYR A 96 -9.25 -22.48 0.08
N LEU A 97 -8.16 -22.03 0.69
CA LEU A 97 -7.61 -22.65 1.89
C LEU A 97 -8.52 -22.52 3.11
N SER A 98 -9.35 -21.47 3.19
CA SER A 98 -10.25 -21.24 4.34
C SER A 98 -11.60 -21.95 4.19
N MET A 99 -12.06 -22.17 2.96
CA MET A 99 -13.34 -22.83 2.67
C MET A 99 -13.23 -24.35 2.62
N ASN A 100 -12.03 -24.90 2.40
CA ASN A 100 -11.81 -26.33 2.26
C ASN A 100 -11.09 -26.91 3.48
N SER A 101 -11.30 -28.21 3.73
CA SER A 101 -10.61 -28.96 4.77
C SER A 101 -9.10 -29.04 4.54
N ASP A 102 -8.36 -29.24 5.63
CA ASP A 102 -6.89 -29.25 5.62
C ASP A 102 -6.28 -30.31 4.69
N GLU A 103 -7.03 -31.38 4.41
CA GLU A 103 -6.65 -32.46 3.50
C GLU A 103 -6.45 -32.00 2.05
N TYR A 104 -7.18 -30.96 1.62
CA TYR A 104 -7.05 -30.41 0.26
C TYR A 104 -5.98 -29.33 0.15
N ARG A 105 -5.39 -28.86 1.26
CA ARG A 105 -4.44 -27.73 1.22
C ARG A 105 -3.22 -28.00 0.34
N GLY A 106 -2.65 -29.21 0.42
CA GLY A 106 -1.52 -29.60 -0.43
C GLY A 106 -1.88 -29.52 -1.90
N LEU A 107 -3.01 -30.14 -2.27
CA LEU A 107 -3.51 -30.14 -3.64
C LEU A 107 -3.84 -28.74 -4.16
N ILE A 108 -4.50 -27.90 -3.36
CA ILE A 108 -4.82 -26.50 -3.69
C ILE A 108 -3.54 -25.71 -3.98
N LEU A 109 -2.47 -25.90 -3.19
CA LEU A 109 -1.19 -25.22 -3.40
C LEU A 109 -0.47 -25.70 -4.65
N GLU A 110 -0.50 -26.99 -4.93
CA GLU A 110 0.07 -27.55 -6.17
C GLU A 110 -0.65 -27.01 -7.41
N VAL A 111 -1.98 -27.05 -7.42
CA VAL A 111 -2.79 -26.53 -8.53
C VAL A 111 -2.59 -25.03 -8.72
N PHE A 112 -2.43 -24.26 -7.65
CA PHE A 112 -2.18 -22.83 -7.74
C PHE A 112 -0.79 -22.48 -8.28
N HIS A 113 0.18 -23.39 -8.14
CA HIS A 113 1.54 -23.21 -8.64
C HIS A 113 1.68 -23.60 -10.12
N ASP A 114 0.93 -24.59 -10.58
CA ASP A 114 0.89 -25.06 -11.98
C ASP A 114 0.41 -23.97 -12.96
#